data_AF-A0A1Y1W5X6-F1
#
_entry.id   AF-A0A1Y1W5X6-F1
#
_cell.length_a   1.000
_cell.length_b   1.000
_cell.length_c   1.000
_cell.angle_alpha   90.00
_cell.angle_beta   90.00
_cell.angle_gamma   90.00
#
_symmetry.space_group_name_H-M   'P 1'
#
loop_
_entity.id
_entity.type
_entity.pdbx_description
1 polymer ?
#
loop_
_entity_poly.entity_id
_entity_poly.type
_entity_poly.pdbx_seq_one_letter_code
_entity_poly.pdbx_strand_id
1 'polypeptide(L)'
;MGSNYIYLFLRSRVITDAERVAAATSSRHPPRPNVIIFGGVFYGITLLLMVYCWVNHGYRPIRAKNMPTIATNGNVVVIGAWSVCKAWGLWVRVAATFTFSSAVLFRLIAFDRVFNRNKPCSGVGFYAPMVVFGLMLIVFCSGFKIAALGILWAIWLAIGVYILRVRNVQSSYNEFFHFVAIFTISVMAILYTTLLHILHPNFPFVRALRASNTSADLIVGNLCIWILMANPAYQCLFRHEAYLNEWLLALSMDGRKADIQTENDYTTPNVGSYSRMEGNINRPIGTDSDTLRHYNITTLDFALGLDPYTPNASRHFSASDGTVNGTRLNF
;
A
#
# COMPACT_ATOMS: atom_id res chain seq x y z
N MET A 1 -24.23 -29.39 -28.43
CA MET A 1 -25.60 -29.39 -27.88
C MET A 1 -25.63 -28.97 -26.39
N GLY A 2 -25.03 -27.83 -26.01
CA GLY A 2 -24.91 -27.42 -24.59
C GLY A 2 -25.33 -25.98 -24.26
N SER A 3 -25.80 -25.20 -25.23
CA SER A 3 -26.01 -23.74 -25.04
C SER A 3 -27.48 -23.32 -24.84
N ASN A 4 -28.45 -24.21 -25.00
CA ASN A 4 -29.89 -23.85 -24.96
C ASN A 4 -30.54 -24.03 -23.58
N TYR A 5 -29.92 -24.74 -22.64
CA TYR A 5 -30.49 -24.93 -21.29
C TYR A 5 -30.30 -23.71 -20.37
N ILE A 6 -29.30 -22.86 -20.63
CA ILE A 6 -29.03 -21.67 -19.82
C ILE A 6 -30.05 -20.55 -20.10
N TYR A 7 -30.51 -20.42 -21.34
CA TYR A 7 -31.52 -19.40 -21.70
C TYR A 7 -32.92 -19.71 -21.17
N LEU A 8 -33.26 -20.99 -20.97
CA LEU A 8 -34.54 -21.41 -20.40
C LEU A 8 -34.61 -21.24 -18.88
N PHE A 9 -33.48 -21.30 -18.17
CA PHE A 9 -33.45 -21.04 -16.71
C PHE A 9 -33.55 -19.54 -16.37
N LEU A 10 -33.22 -18.66 -17.30
CA LEU A 10 -33.27 -17.20 -17.10
C LEU A 10 -34.60 -16.55 -17.52
N ARG A 11 -35.50 -17.26 -18.22
CA ARG A 11 -36.68 -16.64 -18.86
C ARG A 11 -38.00 -16.67 -18.08
N SER A 12 -38.13 -17.39 -16.96
CA SER A 12 -39.43 -17.38 -16.24
C SER A 12 -39.37 -17.60 -14.73
N ARG A 13 -38.50 -16.88 -14.01
CA ARG A 13 -38.86 -16.55 -12.63
C ARG A 13 -39.84 -15.40 -12.68
N VAL A 14 -41.12 -15.76 -12.76
CA VAL A 14 -42.23 -14.85 -12.45
C VAL A 14 -41.92 -14.29 -11.07
N ILE A 15 -41.57 -13.00 -11.03
CA ILE A 15 -41.36 -12.25 -9.78
C ILE A 15 -42.65 -12.46 -8.98
N THR A 16 -42.53 -13.12 -7.83
CA THR A 16 -43.69 -13.42 -7.00
C THR A 16 -44.30 -12.12 -6.50
N ASP A 17 -45.61 -12.07 -6.30
CA ASP A 17 -46.26 -10.84 -5.82
C ASP A 17 -45.69 -10.38 -4.46
N ALA A 18 -45.20 -11.32 -3.65
CA ALA A 18 -44.46 -11.02 -2.43
C ALA A 18 -43.19 -10.19 -2.69
N GLU A 19 -42.41 -10.51 -3.72
CA GLU A 19 -41.23 -9.73 -4.10
C GLU A 19 -41.61 -8.32 -4.61
N ARG A 20 -42.74 -8.20 -5.33
CA ARG A 20 -43.26 -6.89 -5.77
C ARG A 20 -43.69 -6.03 -4.59
N VAL A 21 -44.38 -6.60 -3.61
CA VAL A 21 -44.80 -5.91 -2.38
C VAL A 21 -43.59 -5.51 -1.53
N ALA A 22 -42.58 -6.39 -1.40
CA ALA A 22 -41.34 -6.06 -0.70
C ALA A 22 -40.56 -4.92 -1.39
N ALA A 23 -40.48 -4.93 -2.72
CA ALA A 23 -39.87 -3.86 -3.50
C ALA A 23 -40.63 -2.53 -3.34
N ALA A 24 -41.96 -2.57 -3.39
CA ALA A 24 -42.81 -1.40 -3.18
C ALA A 24 -42.64 -0.82 -1.76
N THR A 25 -42.59 -1.68 -0.74
CA THR A 25 -42.40 -1.29 0.66
C THR A 25 -41.01 -0.69 0.90
N SER A 26 -39.96 -1.27 0.30
CA SER A 26 -38.60 -0.73 0.39
C SER A 26 -38.45 0.66 -0.26
N SER A 27 -39.34 1.04 -1.18
CA SER A 27 -39.29 2.35 -1.82
C SER A 27 -39.88 3.48 -0.98
N ARG A 28 -40.72 3.16 0.03
CA ARG A 28 -41.44 4.16 0.83
C ARG A 28 -40.59 4.85 1.90
N HIS A 29 -39.47 4.27 2.30
CA HIS A 29 -38.60 4.89 3.28
C HIS A 29 -37.51 5.72 2.59
N PRO A 30 -37.51 7.05 2.75
CA PRO A 30 -36.39 7.87 2.29
C PRO A 30 -35.09 7.39 2.98
N PRO A 31 -33.94 7.46 2.29
CA PRO A 31 -32.66 7.14 2.90
C PRO A 31 -32.51 7.97 4.19
N ARG A 32 -32.13 7.32 5.29
CA ARG A 32 -31.94 8.03 6.56
C ARG A 32 -30.86 9.11 6.36
N PRO A 33 -31.14 10.39 6.67
CA PRO A 33 -30.23 11.51 6.39
C PRO A 33 -28.85 11.30 7.02
N ASN A 34 -28.77 10.60 8.15
CA ASN A 34 -27.54 10.30 8.87
C ASN A 34 -26.49 9.57 8.03
N VAL A 35 -26.89 8.66 7.13
CA VAL A 35 -25.94 7.90 6.29
C VAL A 35 -25.29 8.79 5.25
N ILE A 36 -26.07 9.71 4.67
CA ILE A 36 -25.59 10.66 3.67
C ILE A 36 -24.63 11.65 4.33
N ILE A 37 -24.99 12.16 5.51
CA ILE A 37 -24.15 13.11 6.26
C ILE A 37 -22.83 12.43 6.67
N PHE A 38 -22.89 11.25 7.31
CA PHE A 38 -21.69 10.55 7.76
C PHE A 38 -20.78 10.18 6.59
N GLY A 39 -21.35 9.63 5.51
CA GLY A 39 -20.61 9.31 4.30
C GLY A 39 -19.96 10.56 3.69
N GLY A 40 -20.72 11.65 3.56
CA GLY A 40 -20.23 12.93 3.03
C GLY A 40 -19.08 13.51 3.84
N VAL A 41 -19.19 13.52 5.18
CA VAL A 41 -18.11 13.98 6.06
C VAL A 41 -16.87 13.11 5.90
N PHE A 42 -17.03 11.78 5.91
CA PHE A 42 -15.88 10.87 5.82
C PHE A 42 -15.15 10.97 4.47
N TYR A 43 -15.90 11.13 3.37
CA TYR A 43 -15.32 11.42 2.05
C TYR A 43 -14.69 12.81 1.99
N GLY A 44 -15.32 13.81 2.60
CA GLY A 44 -14.78 15.16 2.65
C GLY A 44 -13.41 15.19 3.33
N ILE A 45 -13.28 14.54 4.50
CA ILE A 45 -12.01 14.48 5.22
C ILE A 45 -10.98 13.67 4.43
N THR A 46 -11.37 12.54 3.83
CA THR A 46 -10.45 11.73 3.01
C THR A 46 -9.99 12.48 1.76
N LEU A 47 -10.87 13.26 1.13
CA LEU A 47 -10.51 14.13 0.00
C LEU A 47 -9.55 15.23 0.45
N LEU A 48 -9.78 15.88 1.59
CA LEU A 48 -8.87 16.88 2.14
C LEU A 48 -7.49 16.29 2.44
N LEU A 49 -7.43 15.08 3.00
CA LEU A 49 -6.19 14.34 3.23
C LEU A 49 -5.44 14.08 1.91
N MET A 50 -6.16 13.64 0.88
CA MET A 50 -5.60 13.37 -0.45
C MET A 50 -5.08 14.64 -1.12
N VAL A 51 -5.84 15.73 -1.07
CA VAL A 51 -5.43 17.05 -1.59
C VAL A 51 -4.20 17.57 -0.83
N TYR A 52 -4.19 17.44 0.50
CA TYR A 52 -3.02 17.80 1.31
C TYR A 52 -1.78 17.02 0.89
N CYS A 53 -1.88 15.71 0.73
CA CYS A 53 -0.75 14.87 0.30
C CYS A 53 -0.33 15.18 -1.15
N TRP A 54 -1.26 15.57 -2.02
CA TRP A 54 -0.97 15.99 -3.39
C TRP A 54 -0.21 17.32 -3.45
N VAL A 55 -0.67 18.33 -2.70
CA VAL A 55 0.03 19.62 -2.59
C VAL A 55 1.44 19.42 -2.03
N ASN A 56 1.60 18.53 -1.06
CA ASN A 56 2.89 18.19 -0.44
C ASN A 56 3.61 17.02 -1.14
N HIS A 57 3.35 16.73 -2.42
CA HIS A 57 3.98 15.61 -3.12
C HIS A 57 5.52 15.73 -3.24
N GLY A 58 6.06 16.95 -3.09
CA GLY A 58 7.51 17.20 -3.05
C GLY A 58 8.19 16.65 -1.79
N TYR A 59 7.43 16.40 -0.72
CA TYR A 59 7.96 15.86 0.53
C TYR A 59 8.38 14.40 0.35
N ARG A 60 9.67 14.10 0.58
CA ARG A 60 10.29 12.80 0.22
C ARG A 60 9.55 11.59 0.83
N PRO A 61 9.15 11.58 2.12
CA PRO A 61 8.37 10.48 2.69
C PRO A 61 7.01 10.25 2.01
N ILE A 62 6.29 11.32 1.65
CA ILE A 62 5.01 11.22 0.92
C ILE A 62 5.26 10.69 -0.50
N ARG A 63 6.28 11.21 -1.17
CA ARG A 63 6.67 10.76 -2.52
C ARG A 63 7.05 9.28 -2.54
N ALA A 64 7.79 8.80 -1.54
CA ALA A 64 8.20 7.40 -1.41
C ALA A 64 7.02 6.43 -1.24
N LYS A 65 5.86 6.91 -0.75
CA LYS A 65 4.64 6.12 -0.72
C LYS A 65 4.06 5.87 -2.12
N ASN A 66 4.66 6.41 -3.19
CA ASN A 66 4.23 6.24 -4.59
C ASN A 66 2.71 6.34 -4.67
N MET A 67 2.14 7.47 -4.22
CA MET A 67 0.70 7.67 -4.23
C MET A 67 0.18 7.34 -5.63
N PRO A 68 -0.47 6.18 -5.81
CA PRO A 68 -1.13 5.92 -7.07
C PRO A 68 -2.20 7.01 -7.18
N THR A 69 -2.68 7.27 -8.39
CA THR A 69 -4.03 7.83 -8.55
C THR A 69 -4.99 6.90 -7.81
N ILE A 70 -5.23 7.17 -6.52
CA ILE A 70 -6.12 6.38 -5.67
C ILE A 70 -7.49 6.60 -6.28
N ALA A 71 -7.99 5.58 -6.96
CA ALA A 71 -9.34 5.57 -7.48
C ALA A 71 -10.28 5.67 -6.28
N THR A 72 -10.94 6.81 -6.14
CA THR A 72 -11.99 6.96 -5.13
C THR A 72 -13.17 6.11 -5.59
N ASN A 73 -13.54 5.12 -4.76
CA ASN A 73 -14.79 4.39 -4.94
C ASN A 73 -15.95 5.38 -4.71
N GLY A 74 -16.41 6.03 -5.77
CA GLY A 74 -17.57 6.91 -5.71
C GLY A 74 -18.85 6.10 -5.79
N ASN A 75 -19.65 6.12 -4.72
CA ASN A 75 -21.05 5.69 -4.81
C ASN A 75 -21.84 6.76 -5.56
N VAL A 76 -21.90 6.65 -6.88
CA VAL A 76 -22.73 7.54 -7.69
C VAL A 76 -24.17 7.04 -7.55
N VAL A 77 -24.98 7.77 -6.76
CA VAL A 77 -26.43 7.59 -6.81
C VAL A 77 -26.87 8.04 -8.19
N VAL A 78 -27.05 7.07 -9.08
CA VAL A 78 -27.41 7.36 -10.46
C VAL A 78 -28.90 7.69 -10.51
N ILE A 79 -29.25 8.96 -10.68
CA ILE A 79 -30.62 9.46 -10.87
C ILE A 79 -30.86 9.69 -12.37
N GLY A 80 -32.06 9.43 -12.87
CA GLY A 80 -32.44 9.70 -14.27
C GLY A 80 -32.15 8.56 -15.26
N ALA A 81 -31.96 8.87 -16.54
CA ALA A 81 -31.77 7.87 -17.61
C ALA A 81 -30.61 6.89 -17.37
N TRP A 82 -29.58 7.35 -16.67
CA TRP A 82 -28.42 6.54 -16.28
C TRP A 82 -28.75 5.48 -15.22
N SER A 83 -29.85 5.63 -14.45
CA SER A 83 -30.30 4.63 -13.47
C SER A 83 -30.75 3.32 -14.15
N VAL A 84 -31.14 3.40 -15.42
CA VAL A 84 -31.46 2.25 -16.28
C VAL A 84 -30.19 1.52 -16.70
N CYS A 85 -29.08 2.26 -16.87
CA CYS A 85 -27.76 1.72 -17.13
C CYS A 85 -27.11 1.21 -15.83
N LYS A 86 -27.73 0.20 -15.20
CA LYS A 86 -27.20 -0.50 -14.01
C LYS A 86 -25.79 -1.08 -14.23
N ALA A 87 -25.42 -1.30 -15.49
CA ALA A 87 -24.07 -1.66 -15.88
C ALA A 87 -23.08 -0.59 -15.40
N TRP A 88 -23.32 0.71 -15.65
CA TRP A 88 -22.35 1.76 -15.37
C TRP A 88 -21.88 1.80 -13.91
N GLY A 89 -22.82 1.76 -12.96
CA GLY A 89 -22.48 1.75 -11.53
C GLY A 89 -21.70 0.50 -11.11
N LEU A 90 -22.03 -0.66 -11.70
CA LEU A 90 -21.28 -1.89 -11.46
C LEU A 90 -19.87 -1.80 -12.05
N TRP A 91 -19.73 -1.28 -13.27
CA TRP A 91 -18.45 -1.11 -13.96
C TRP A 91 -17.52 -0.18 -13.21
N VAL A 92 -17.99 1.01 -12.80
CA VAL A 92 -17.16 1.97 -12.06
C VAL A 92 -16.69 1.38 -10.74
N ARG A 93 -17.58 0.72 -9.99
CA ARG A 93 -17.23 0.06 -8.73
C ARG A 93 -16.19 -1.03 -8.94
N VAL A 94 -16.44 -1.94 -9.87
CA VAL A 94 -15.54 -3.05 -10.17
C VAL A 94 -14.18 -2.55 -10.64
N ALA A 95 -14.15 -1.57 -11.55
CA ALA A 95 -12.93 -0.94 -12.03
C ALA A 95 -12.13 -0.29 -10.90
N ALA A 96 -12.79 0.41 -9.98
CA ALA A 96 -12.12 1.06 -8.87
C ALA A 96 -11.57 0.06 -7.83
N THR A 97 -12.33 -1.00 -7.49
CA THR A 97 -11.82 -2.11 -6.67
C THR A 97 -10.60 -2.78 -7.32
N PHE A 98 -10.65 -3.08 -8.61
CA PHE A 98 -9.51 -3.67 -9.32
C PHE A 98 -8.31 -2.75 -9.41
N THR A 99 -8.52 -1.45 -9.65
CA THR A 99 -7.46 -0.45 -9.68
C THR A 99 -6.77 -0.38 -8.32
N PHE A 100 -7.55 -0.36 -7.23
CA PHE A 100 -7.03 -0.39 -5.88
C PHE A 100 -6.22 -1.67 -5.60
N SER A 101 -6.77 -2.85 -5.89
CA SER A 101 -6.05 -4.12 -5.69
C SER A 101 -4.77 -4.21 -6.52
N SER A 102 -4.81 -3.72 -7.77
CA SER A 102 -3.63 -3.68 -8.64
C SER A 102 -2.56 -2.72 -8.11
N ALA A 103 -2.96 -1.58 -7.55
CA ALA A 103 -2.04 -0.63 -6.93
C ALA A 103 -1.37 -1.20 -5.67
N VAL A 104 -2.11 -1.92 -4.83
CA VAL A 104 -1.56 -2.63 -3.66
C VAL A 104 -0.57 -3.71 -4.10
N LEU A 105 -0.95 -4.53 -5.09
CA LEU A 105 -0.09 -5.57 -5.64
C LEU A 105 1.18 -4.98 -6.26
N PHE A 106 1.06 -3.91 -7.06
CA PHE A 106 2.21 -3.19 -7.59
C PHE A 106 3.15 -2.81 -6.46
N ARG A 107 2.63 -2.12 -5.44
CA ARG A 107 3.46 -1.62 -4.35
C ARG A 107 4.23 -2.76 -3.68
N LEU A 108 3.60 -3.90 -3.42
CA LEU A 108 4.26 -5.09 -2.87
C LEU A 108 5.31 -5.70 -3.81
N ILE A 109 5.05 -5.75 -5.11
CA ILE A 109 6.04 -6.21 -6.11
C ILE A 109 7.24 -5.26 -6.14
N ALA A 110 7.01 -3.95 -6.06
CA ALA A 110 8.07 -2.97 -5.98
C ALA A 110 8.91 -3.16 -4.71
N PHE A 111 8.26 -3.41 -3.56
CA PHE A 111 8.95 -3.77 -2.32
C PHE A 111 9.79 -5.05 -2.47
N ASP A 112 9.23 -6.15 -3.01
CA ASP A 112 10.00 -7.38 -3.24
C ASP A 112 11.21 -7.14 -4.15
N ARG A 113 11.05 -6.36 -5.22
CA ARG A 113 12.15 -6.12 -6.17
C ARG A 113 13.26 -5.27 -5.57
N VAL A 114 12.91 -4.20 -4.86
CA VAL A 114 13.89 -3.30 -4.27
C VAL A 114 14.62 -3.99 -3.11
N PHE A 115 13.88 -4.59 -2.17
CA PHE A 115 14.47 -5.09 -0.94
C PHE A 115 14.97 -6.54 -1.02
N ASN A 116 14.27 -7.43 -1.72
CA ASN A 116 14.70 -8.84 -1.80
C ASN A 116 15.59 -9.13 -3.02
N ARG A 117 15.50 -8.31 -4.08
CA ARG A 117 16.23 -8.58 -5.34
C ARG A 117 17.27 -7.53 -5.67
N ASN A 118 17.33 -6.41 -4.94
CA ASN A 118 18.21 -5.28 -5.23
C ASN A 118 18.14 -4.83 -6.70
N LYS A 119 16.96 -4.89 -7.32
CA LYS A 119 16.75 -4.50 -8.71
C LYS A 119 15.91 -3.24 -8.79
N PRO A 120 16.30 -2.24 -9.61
CA PRO A 120 15.51 -1.03 -9.79
C PRO A 120 14.17 -1.38 -10.44
N CYS A 121 13.11 -0.68 -10.01
CA CYS A 121 11.79 -0.75 -10.63
C CYS A 121 11.80 0.05 -11.95
N SER A 122 12.35 -0.53 -13.01
CA SER A 122 12.27 0.03 -14.37
C SER A 122 11.64 -0.98 -15.34
N GLY A 123 10.88 -0.47 -16.31
CA GLY A 123 10.37 -1.25 -17.44
C GLY A 123 8.86 -1.22 -17.63
N VAL A 124 8.43 -1.28 -18.90
CA VAL A 124 7.02 -1.22 -19.32
C VAL A 124 6.22 -2.46 -18.89
N GLY A 125 6.90 -3.61 -18.76
CA GLY A 125 6.30 -4.85 -18.25
C GLY A 125 5.74 -4.72 -16.83
N PHE A 126 6.09 -3.65 -16.13
CA PHE A 126 5.51 -3.28 -14.85
C PHE A 126 3.99 -2.99 -14.95
N TYR A 127 3.53 -2.34 -16.02
CA TYR A 127 2.12 -1.97 -16.22
C TYR A 127 1.29 -3.07 -16.90
N ALA A 128 1.92 -4.14 -17.38
CA ALA A 128 1.26 -5.22 -18.11
C ALA A 128 0.05 -5.82 -17.35
N PRO A 129 0.10 -6.06 -16.02
CA PRO A 129 -1.07 -6.55 -15.29
C PRO A 129 -2.26 -5.59 -15.39
N MET A 130 -2.05 -4.28 -15.17
CA MET A 130 -3.14 -3.29 -15.27
C MET A 130 -3.78 -3.27 -16.65
N VAL A 131 -2.97 -3.35 -17.72
CA VAL A 131 -3.47 -3.36 -19.11
C VAL A 131 -4.23 -4.64 -19.42
N VAL A 132 -3.66 -5.80 -19.08
CA VAL A 132 -4.31 -7.11 -19.28
C VAL A 132 -5.65 -7.16 -18.54
N PHE A 133 -5.72 -6.61 -17.33
CA PHE A 133 -6.96 -6.54 -16.56
C PHE A 133 -7.98 -5.57 -17.15
N GLY A 134 -7.55 -4.39 -17.63
CA GLY A 134 -8.42 -3.46 -18.33
C GLY A 134 -9.08 -4.10 -19.56
N LEU A 135 -8.31 -4.87 -20.33
CA LEU A 135 -8.81 -5.61 -21.49
C LEU A 135 -9.77 -6.74 -21.09
N MET A 136 -9.44 -7.51 -20.04
CA MET A 136 -10.32 -8.55 -19.50
C MET A 136 -11.67 -7.99 -19.08
N LEU A 137 -11.71 -6.81 -18.47
CA LEU A 137 -12.97 -6.19 -18.06
C LEU A 137 -13.89 -5.98 -19.27
N ILE A 138 -13.37 -5.43 -20.39
CA ILE A 138 -14.14 -5.12 -21.61
C ILE A 138 -14.81 -6.35 -22.24
N VAL A 139 -14.19 -7.53 -22.15
CA VAL A 139 -14.60 -8.73 -22.91
C VAL A 139 -15.77 -9.49 -22.27
N PHE A 140 -15.97 -9.43 -20.95
CA PHE A 140 -16.98 -10.25 -20.27
C PHE A 140 -18.26 -9.46 -19.96
N CYS A 141 -19.40 -9.77 -20.61
CA CYS A 141 -20.67 -9.07 -20.35
C CYS A 141 -21.75 -9.92 -19.64
N SER A 142 -21.72 -11.26 -19.73
CA SER A 142 -22.76 -12.13 -19.15
C SER A 142 -22.24 -13.13 -18.10
N GLY A 143 -20.99 -13.59 -18.19
CA GLY A 143 -20.27 -14.33 -17.14
C GLY A 143 -19.45 -13.45 -16.18
N PHE A 144 -19.54 -12.13 -16.37
CA PHE A 144 -18.67 -11.13 -15.76
C PHE A 144 -18.58 -11.21 -14.24
N LYS A 145 -19.70 -11.42 -13.55
CA LYS A 145 -19.73 -11.31 -12.08
C LYS A 145 -18.90 -12.37 -11.38
N ILE A 146 -19.10 -13.64 -11.77
CA ILE A 146 -18.40 -14.78 -11.18
C ILE A 146 -16.93 -14.73 -11.60
N ALA A 147 -16.65 -14.43 -12.87
CA ALA A 147 -15.30 -14.26 -13.37
C ALA A 147 -14.55 -13.13 -12.64
N ALA A 148 -15.17 -11.96 -12.50
CA ALA A 148 -14.59 -10.81 -11.80
C ALA A 148 -14.32 -11.13 -10.32
N LEU A 149 -15.26 -11.78 -9.63
CA LEU A 149 -15.05 -12.19 -8.25
C LEU A 149 -13.92 -13.22 -8.13
N GLY A 150 -13.84 -14.19 -9.03
CA GLY A 150 -12.75 -15.17 -9.08
C GLY A 150 -11.38 -14.54 -9.35
N ILE A 151 -11.30 -13.61 -10.31
CA ILE A 151 -10.07 -12.85 -10.59
C ILE A 151 -9.68 -12.01 -9.38
N LEU A 152 -10.64 -11.37 -8.71
CA LEU A 152 -10.37 -10.59 -7.51
C LEU A 152 -9.79 -11.46 -6.38
N TRP A 153 -10.36 -12.65 -6.14
CA TRP A 153 -9.77 -13.64 -5.22
C TRP A 153 -8.34 -14.02 -5.61
N ALA A 154 -8.10 -14.30 -6.90
CA ALA A 154 -6.75 -14.65 -7.38
C ALA A 154 -5.73 -13.53 -7.13
N ILE A 155 -6.11 -12.27 -7.37
CA ILE A 155 -5.26 -11.10 -7.09
C ILE A 155 -4.94 -11.00 -5.60
N TRP A 156 -5.93 -11.16 -4.72
CA TRP A 156 -5.69 -11.07 -3.27
C TRP A 156 -4.90 -12.27 -2.73
N LEU A 157 -5.06 -13.47 -3.28
CA LEU A 157 -4.18 -14.60 -2.97
C LEU A 157 -2.73 -14.31 -3.37
N ALA A 158 -2.51 -13.74 -4.57
CA ALA A 158 -1.18 -13.31 -4.99
C ALA A 158 -0.59 -12.25 -4.05
N ILE A 159 -1.38 -11.23 -3.66
CA ILE A 159 -1.01 -10.24 -2.65
C ILE A 159 -0.59 -10.93 -1.33
N GLY A 160 -1.35 -11.92 -0.87
CA GLY A 160 -1.02 -12.69 0.33
C GLY A 160 0.33 -13.40 0.23
N VAL A 161 0.61 -14.05 -0.91
CA VAL A 161 1.91 -14.69 -1.17
C VAL A 161 3.04 -13.66 -1.13
N TYR A 162 2.85 -12.47 -1.72
CA TYR A 162 3.86 -11.41 -1.66
C TYR A 162 4.06 -10.85 -0.25
N ILE A 163 3.01 -10.68 0.54
CA ILE A 163 3.12 -10.27 1.95
C ILE A 163 3.95 -11.29 2.73
N LEU A 164 3.70 -12.60 2.55
CA LEU A 164 4.49 -13.64 3.20
C LEU A 164 5.95 -13.63 2.77
N ARG A 165 6.24 -13.29 1.50
CA ARG A 165 7.61 -13.16 0.99
C ARG A 165 8.35 -11.96 1.56
N VAL A 166 7.64 -10.85 1.81
CA VAL A 166 8.22 -9.61 2.36
C VAL A 166 8.32 -9.65 3.90
N ARG A 167 7.78 -10.67 4.57
CA ARG A 167 7.75 -10.75 6.05
C ARG A 167 9.12 -10.65 6.74
N ASN A 168 10.20 -11.03 6.07
CA ASN A 168 11.55 -11.02 6.64
C ASN A 168 12.26 -9.67 6.48
N VAL A 169 11.68 -8.74 5.72
CA VAL A 169 12.24 -7.40 5.56
C VAL A 169 11.83 -6.58 6.79
N GLN A 170 12.74 -6.47 7.76
CA GLN A 170 12.65 -5.49 8.84
C GLN A 170 12.84 -4.09 8.24
N SER A 171 11.79 -3.55 7.62
CA SER A 171 11.76 -2.15 7.22
C SER A 171 11.53 -1.29 8.46
N SER A 172 12.32 -0.24 8.61
CA SER A 172 12.29 0.72 9.72
C SER A 172 10.91 1.40 9.95
N TYR A 173 9.94 1.27 9.04
CA TYR A 173 8.67 2.02 9.08
C TYR A 173 7.41 1.19 9.35
N ASN A 174 7.56 -0.04 9.84
CA ASN A 174 6.41 -0.89 10.18
C ASN A 174 5.44 -1.13 9.01
N GLU A 175 5.88 -0.93 7.75
CA GLU A 175 4.99 -0.96 6.57
C GLU A 175 4.36 -2.34 6.37
N PHE A 176 5.04 -3.39 6.81
CA PHE A 176 4.53 -4.75 6.80
C PHE A 176 3.17 -4.86 7.51
N PHE A 177 3.04 -4.31 8.71
CA PHE A 177 1.79 -4.37 9.46
C PHE A 177 0.67 -3.59 8.76
N HIS A 178 0.98 -2.50 8.07
CA HIS A 178 0.00 -1.76 7.29
C HIS A 178 -0.54 -2.62 6.13
N PHE A 179 0.34 -3.36 5.43
CA PHE A 179 -0.09 -4.29 4.38
C PHE A 179 -0.90 -5.46 4.91
N VAL A 180 -0.51 -6.04 6.06
CA VAL A 180 -1.28 -7.10 6.71
C VAL A 180 -2.67 -6.61 7.12
N ALA A 181 -2.78 -5.40 7.66
CA ALA A 181 -4.07 -4.79 8.01
C ALA A 181 -4.94 -4.58 6.76
N ILE A 182 -4.39 -3.99 5.69
CA ILE A 182 -5.09 -3.78 4.42
C ILE A 182 -5.55 -5.10 3.80
N PHE A 183 -4.68 -6.12 3.82
CA PHE A 183 -4.99 -7.47 3.34
C PHE A 183 -6.14 -8.08 4.13
N THR A 184 -6.07 -8.03 5.45
CA THR A 184 -7.10 -8.62 6.32
C THR A 184 -8.46 -7.97 6.08
N ILE A 185 -8.52 -6.63 6.08
CA ILE A 185 -9.76 -5.88 5.84
C ILE A 185 -10.32 -6.19 4.43
N SER A 186 -9.45 -6.26 3.43
CA SER A 186 -9.88 -6.49 2.03
C SER A 186 -10.37 -7.93 1.80
N VAL A 187 -9.70 -8.93 2.39
CA VAL A 187 -10.15 -10.32 2.34
C VAL A 187 -11.51 -10.48 3.02
N MET A 188 -11.72 -9.82 4.18
CA MET A 188 -13.03 -9.80 4.85
C MET A 188 -14.11 -9.16 3.97
N ALA A 189 -13.80 -8.06 3.29
CA ALA A 189 -14.73 -7.38 2.37
C ALA A 189 -15.12 -8.27 1.18
N ILE A 190 -14.15 -8.97 0.58
CA ILE A 190 -14.38 -9.89 -0.54
C ILE A 190 -15.15 -11.13 -0.08
N LEU A 191 -14.85 -11.66 1.10
CA LEU A 191 -15.59 -12.76 1.70
C LEU A 191 -17.05 -12.36 1.94
N TYR A 192 -17.29 -11.19 2.52
CA TYR A 192 -18.63 -10.63 2.70
C TYR A 192 -19.39 -10.49 1.37
N THR A 193 -18.75 -9.92 0.34
CA THR A 193 -19.35 -9.82 -1.00
C THR A 193 -19.65 -11.19 -1.59
N THR A 194 -18.74 -12.15 -1.44
CA THR A 194 -18.91 -13.54 -1.93
C THR A 194 -20.10 -14.21 -1.25
N LEU A 195 -20.21 -14.10 0.08
CA LEU A 195 -21.33 -14.63 0.86
C LEU A 195 -22.65 -14.00 0.43
N LEU A 196 -22.71 -12.68 0.23
CA LEU A 196 -23.91 -12.01 -0.28
C LEU A 196 -24.35 -12.56 -1.64
N HIS A 197 -23.40 -12.81 -2.53
CA HIS A 197 -23.68 -13.37 -3.86
C HIS A 197 -24.20 -14.82 -3.79
N ILE A 198 -23.67 -15.64 -2.88
CA ILE A 198 -24.07 -17.04 -2.69
C ILE A 198 -25.44 -17.13 -2.01
N LEU A 199 -25.63 -16.43 -0.90
CA LEU A 199 -26.84 -16.48 -0.09
C LEU A 199 -28.03 -15.78 -0.76
N HIS A 200 -27.76 -14.75 -1.55
CA HIS A 200 -28.79 -13.94 -2.20
C HIS A 200 -28.49 -13.79 -3.71
N PRO A 201 -28.84 -14.77 -4.55
CA PRO A 201 -28.64 -14.65 -6.01
C PRO A 201 -29.40 -13.45 -6.61
N ASN A 202 -30.49 -13.04 -5.95
CA ASN A 202 -31.27 -11.84 -6.29
C ASN A 202 -30.75 -10.53 -5.65
N PHE A 203 -29.56 -10.54 -5.01
CA PHE A 203 -29.00 -9.33 -4.39
C PHE A 203 -28.94 -8.10 -5.32
N PRO A 204 -28.73 -8.19 -6.67
CA PRO A 204 -28.70 -7.00 -7.51
C PRO A 204 -30.04 -6.28 -7.60
N PHE A 205 -31.13 -6.98 -7.27
CA PHE A 205 -32.49 -6.45 -7.29
C PHE A 205 -32.92 -5.89 -5.94
N VAL A 206 -32.34 -6.38 -4.84
CA VAL A 206 -32.65 -5.91 -3.48
C VAL A 206 -31.87 -4.63 -3.16
N ARG A 207 -32.57 -3.49 -3.03
CA ARG A 207 -31.95 -2.17 -2.76
C ARG A 207 -31.18 -2.15 -1.44
N ALA A 208 -31.73 -2.74 -0.38
CA ALA A 208 -31.12 -2.76 0.95
C ALA A 208 -29.76 -3.49 0.95
N LEU A 209 -29.70 -4.68 0.35
CA LEU A 209 -28.45 -5.45 0.25
C LEU A 209 -27.39 -4.73 -0.58
N ARG A 210 -27.78 -4.10 -1.71
CA ARG A 210 -26.86 -3.27 -2.49
C ARG A 210 -26.34 -2.08 -1.71
N ALA A 211 -27.20 -1.39 -0.96
CA ALA A 211 -26.80 -0.27 -0.13
C ALA A 211 -25.81 -0.73 0.95
N SER A 212 -26.11 -1.83 1.65
CA SER A 212 -25.22 -2.43 2.65
C SER A 212 -23.85 -2.81 2.06
N ASN A 213 -23.85 -3.53 0.94
CA ASN A 213 -22.61 -3.94 0.27
C ASN A 213 -21.80 -2.75 -0.24
N THR A 214 -22.48 -1.71 -0.70
CA THR A 214 -21.79 -0.48 -1.11
C THR A 214 -21.18 0.20 0.11
N SER A 215 -21.95 0.43 1.18
CA SER A 215 -21.44 1.03 2.41
C SER A 215 -20.23 0.29 2.98
N ALA A 216 -20.23 -1.04 2.96
CA ALA A 216 -19.09 -1.85 3.37
C ALA A 216 -17.84 -1.54 2.54
N ASP A 217 -17.94 -1.52 1.20
CA ASP A 217 -16.83 -1.15 0.31
C ASP A 217 -16.35 0.29 0.54
N LEU A 218 -17.26 1.24 0.82
CA LEU A 218 -16.88 2.62 1.12
C LEU A 218 -16.06 2.68 2.41
N ILE A 219 -16.52 2.01 3.48
CA ILE A 219 -15.80 1.98 4.77
C ILE A 219 -14.43 1.34 4.57
N VAL A 220 -14.36 0.19 3.90
CA VAL A 220 -13.11 -0.54 3.65
C VAL A 220 -12.14 0.30 2.83
N GLY A 221 -12.57 0.87 1.71
CA GLY A 221 -11.71 1.67 0.84
C GLY A 221 -11.13 2.88 1.57
N ASN A 222 -11.94 3.61 2.33
CA ASN A 222 -11.46 4.74 3.12
C ASN A 222 -10.52 4.27 4.25
N LEU A 223 -10.86 3.23 5.01
CA LEU A 223 -9.96 2.70 6.05
C LEU A 223 -8.58 2.33 5.47
N CYS A 224 -8.53 1.71 4.29
CA CYS A 224 -7.27 1.43 3.62
C CYS A 224 -6.47 2.69 3.29
N ILE A 225 -7.13 3.77 2.82
CA ILE A 225 -6.47 5.07 2.56
C ILE A 225 -5.92 5.64 3.87
N TRP A 226 -6.71 5.64 4.94
CA TRP A 226 -6.27 6.12 6.26
C TRP A 226 -5.08 5.32 6.80
N ILE A 227 -5.11 3.99 6.71
CA ILE A 227 -3.98 3.14 7.14
C ILE A 227 -2.69 3.48 6.37
N LEU A 228 -2.79 3.79 5.08
CA LEU A 228 -1.63 4.15 4.25
C LEU A 228 -1.13 5.58 4.49
N MET A 229 -2.05 6.55 4.59
CA MET A 229 -1.75 7.98 4.45
C MET A 229 -1.79 8.76 5.76
N ALA A 230 -2.53 8.29 6.77
CA ALA A 230 -2.74 9.07 7.99
C ALA A 230 -1.42 9.36 8.72
N ASN A 231 -0.57 8.35 8.90
CA ASN A 231 0.72 8.52 9.58
C ASN A 231 1.66 9.49 8.84
N PRO A 232 2.00 9.29 7.54
CA PRO A 232 2.90 10.21 6.85
C PRO A 232 2.32 11.63 6.74
N ALA A 233 1.01 11.78 6.56
CA ALA A 233 0.37 13.10 6.54
C ALA A 233 0.44 13.80 7.90
N TYR A 234 0.17 13.07 8.99
CA TYR A 234 0.28 13.59 10.35
C TYR A 234 1.70 14.05 10.67
N GLN A 235 2.70 13.21 10.37
CA GLN A 235 4.11 13.56 10.63
C GLN A 235 4.57 14.74 9.77
N CYS A 236 4.13 14.80 8.51
CA CYS A 236 4.37 15.94 7.63
C CYS A 236 3.76 17.24 8.19
N LEU A 237 2.56 17.17 8.77
CA LEU A 237 1.85 18.34 9.28
C LEU A 237 2.44 18.90 10.57
N PHE A 238 2.83 18.03 11.51
CA PHE A 238 3.24 18.45 12.86
C PHE A 238 4.75 18.37 13.14
N ARG A 239 5.48 17.51 12.44
CA ARG A 239 6.90 17.21 12.72
C ARG A 239 7.73 17.16 11.43
N HIS A 240 7.46 18.09 10.50
CA HIS A 240 7.99 18.06 9.14
C HIS A 240 9.51 17.78 9.04
N GLU A 241 10.35 18.56 9.74
CA GLU A 241 11.81 18.41 9.68
C GLU A 241 12.32 17.21 10.48
N ALA A 242 11.80 17.01 11.69
CA ALA A 242 12.18 15.90 12.55
C ALA A 242 11.88 14.56 11.88
N TYR A 243 10.69 14.40 11.30
CA TYR A 243 10.30 13.20 10.58
C TYR A 243 11.13 12.98 9.31
N LEU A 244 11.50 14.04 8.60
CA LEU A 244 12.38 13.93 7.43
C LEU A 244 13.77 13.42 7.83
N ASN A 245 14.33 13.95 8.91
CA ASN A 245 15.64 13.54 9.42
C ASN A 245 15.62 12.11 9.95
N GLU A 246 14.60 11.74 10.73
CA GLU A 246 14.36 10.35 11.16
C GLU A 246 14.24 9.42 9.95
N TRP A 247 13.53 9.87 8.89
CA TRP A 247 13.35 9.09 7.67
C TRP A 247 14.68 8.92 6.90
N LEU A 248 15.46 9.99 6.72
CA LEU A 248 16.77 9.90 6.06
C LEU A 248 17.75 9.05 6.86
N LEU A 249 17.74 9.15 8.19
CA LEU A 249 18.58 8.33 9.07
C LEU A 249 18.23 6.85 8.92
N ALA A 250 16.95 6.49 8.99
CA ALA A 250 16.48 5.12 8.80
C ALA A 250 16.85 4.57 7.40
N LEU A 251 16.71 5.37 6.34
CA LEU A 251 17.17 4.97 5.01
C LEU A 251 18.68 4.75 4.93
N SER A 252 19.48 5.59 5.57
CA SER A 252 20.94 5.41 5.56
C SER A 252 21.36 4.15 6.31
N MET A 253 20.64 3.76 7.37
CA MET A 253 20.84 2.50 8.08
C MET A 253 20.42 1.28 7.25
N ASP A 254 19.32 1.39 6.50
CA ASP A 254 18.85 0.30 5.61
C ASP A 254 19.78 0.11 4.41
N GLY A 255 20.31 1.19 3.83
CA GLY A 255 21.28 1.15 2.72
C GLY A 255 22.65 0.60 3.10
N ARG A 256 23.19 0.99 4.26
CA ARG A 256 24.53 0.55 4.72
C ARG A 256 24.63 -0.96 4.94
N LYS A 257 23.54 -1.64 5.29
CA LYS A 257 23.55 -3.10 5.46
C LYS A 257 23.84 -3.84 4.15
N ALA A 258 23.40 -3.30 3.02
CA ALA A 258 23.64 -3.91 1.72
C ALA A 258 25.13 -3.84 1.37
N ASP A 259 25.76 -2.67 1.54
CA ASP A 259 27.17 -2.47 1.19
C ASP A 259 28.12 -3.25 2.10
N ILE A 260 27.85 -3.29 3.42
CA ILE A 260 28.66 -4.02 4.41
C ILE A 260 28.58 -5.54 4.21
N GLN A 261 27.45 -6.08 3.72
CA GLN A 261 27.35 -7.50 3.40
C GLN A 261 28.20 -7.87 2.18
N THR A 262 28.21 -7.04 1.14
CA THR A 262 29.09 -7.27 -0.01
C THR A 262 30.57 -7.21 0.35
N GLU A 263 31.01 -6.26 1.18
CA GLU A 263 32.42 -6.11 1.52
C GLU A 263 32.97 -7.30 2.33
N ASN A 264 32.18 -7.85 3.27
CA ASN A 264 32.58 -9.02 4.06
C ASN A 264 32.64 -10.32 3.24
N ASP A 265 31.83 -10.46 2.18
CA ASP A 265 31.88 -11.63 1.28
C ASP A 265 33.17 -11.65 0.42
N TYR A 266 33.77 -10.49 0.12
CA TYR A 266 35.05 -10.42 -0.59
C TYR A 266 36.28 -10.53 0.33
N THR A 267 36.11 -10.35 1.65
CA THR A 267 37.20 -10.38 2.64
C THR A 267 37.24 -11.64 3.50
N THR A 268 36.62 -12.73 3.06
CA THR A 268 37.14 -14.07 3.40
C THR A 268 38.12 -14.50 2.31
N PRO A 269 39.40 -14.05 2.35
CA PRO A 269 40.42 -14.80 1.65
C PRO A 269 40.35 -16.21 2.22
N ASN A 270 40.50 -17.17 1.33
CA ASN A 270 40.70 -18.56 1.66
C ASN A 270 41.94 -18.65 2.57
N VAL A 271 41.81 -18.40 3.88
CA VAL A 271 42.84 -18.67 4.88
C VAL A 271 42.81 -20.16 5.22
N GLY A 272 42.71 -20.98 4.17
CA GLY A 272 43.39 -22.26 4.15
C GLY A 272 44.83 -21.97 3.74
N SER A 273 45.77 -22.20 4.68
CA SER A 273 47.20 -22.41 4.39
C SER A 273 48.14 -21.20 4.37
N TYR A 274 47.97 -20.25 5.28
CA TYR A 274 49.12 -19.46 5.79
C TYR A 274 49.26 -19.59 7.31
N SER A 275 49.10 -20.80 7.81
CA SER A 275 49.81 -21.17 9.04
C SER A 275 51.28 -21.26 8.69
N ARG A 276 52.12 -20.55 9.46
CA ARG A 276 53.56 -20.79 9.65
C ARG A 276 54.50 -20.13 8.65
N MET A 277 54.79 -18.85 8.85
CA MET A 277 56.17 -18.38 8.97
C MET A 277 56.21 -17.23 9.99
N GLU A 278 56.42 -17.60 11.25
CA GLU A 278 56.92 -16.68 12.28
C GLU A 278 58.29 -16.17 11.84
N GLY A 279 58.37 -14.87 11.59
CA GLY A 279 59.59 -14.15 11.23
C GLY A 279 59.70 -12.90 12.08
N ASN A 280 60.24 -13.10 13.28
CA ASN A 280 60.64 -12.14 14.31
C ASN A 280 61.27 -10.86 13.74
N ILE A 281 60.58 -9.71 13.80
CA ILE A 281 61.18 -8.39 13.56
C ILE A 281 60.71 -7.40 14.63
N ASN A 282 61.56 -7.23 15.63
CA ASN A 282 61.56 -6.08 16.53
C ASN A 282 61.73 -4.79 15.72
N ARG A 283 60.77 -3.86 15.80
CA ARG A 283 61.01 -2.45 15.47
C ARG A 283 60.55 -1.54 16.62
N PRO A 284 61.34 -0.51 16.95
CA PRO A 284 61.10 0.34 18.09
C PRO A 284 60.03 1.40 17.80
N ILE A 285 59.45 1.81 18.92
CA ILE A 285 58.43 2.83 19.13
C ILE A 285 58.91 4.17 18.56
N GLY A 286 58.20 4.67 17.55
CA GLY A 286 58.23 6.04 17.08
C GLY A 286 56.86 6.66 17.33
N THR A 287 56.82 7.56 18.31
CA THR A 287 55.70 8.45 18.61
C THR A 287 55.53 9.47 17.48
N ASP A 288 54.44 9.37 16.73
CA ASP A 288 53.87 10.49 15.97
C ASP A 288 52.34 10.45 16.10
N SER A 289 51.89 11.04 17.19
CA SER A 289 50.56 11.61 17.34
C SER A 289 50.49 12.87 16.49
N ASP A 290 49.77 12.82 15.37
CA ASP A 290 48.96 13.92 14.80
C ASP A 290 48.77 13.73 13.29
N THR A 291 47.85 12.85 12.90
CA THR A 291 47.09 12.98 11.63
C THR A 291 45.95 11.97 11.56
N LEU A 292 45.15 11.88 12.63
CA LEU A 292 43.81 11.27 12.53
C LEU A 292 42.85 12.31 11.95
N ARG A 293 43.02 12.57 10.64
CA ARG A 293 42.05 13.35 9.85
C ARG A 293 40.70 12.66 9.98
N HIS A 294 39.77 13.37 10.60
CA HIS A 294 38.34 13.20 10.45
C HIS A 294 38.01 12.85 8.99
N TYR A 295 37.41 11.68 8.78
CA TYR A 295 36.61 11.44 7.60
C TYR A 295 35.40 12.37 7.69
N ASN A 296 35.60 13.58 7.16
CA ASN A 296 34.56 14.54 6.84
C ASN A 296 33.65 13.89 5.80
N ILE A 297 32.50 13.40 6.25
CA ILE A 297 31.35 13.07 5.40
C ILE A 297 30.76 14.42 4.95
N THR A 298 31.39 15.05 3.96
CA THR A 298 30.91 16.28 3.29
C THR A 298 31.06 16.19 1.76
N THR A 299 31.01 14.98 1.19
CA THR A 299 31.00 14.78 -0.27
C THR A 299 29.81 13.95 -0.73
N LEU A 300 28.62 14.27 -0.22
CA LEU A 300 27.35 13.85 -0.83
C LEU A 300 26.41 15.02 -1.14
N ASP A 301 26.97 16.21 -1.39
CA ASP A 301 26.22 17.43 -1.79
C ASP A 301 26.36 17.78 -3.28
N PHE A 302 26.87 16.88 -4.13
CA PHE A 302 27.15 17.20 -5.54
C PHE A 302 26.12 16.67 -6.57
N ALA A 303 24.85 16.47 -6.20
CA ALA A 303 23.85 16.00 -7.17
C ALA A 303 22.52 16.75 -7.22
N LEU A 304 22.28 17.77 -6.39
CA LEU A 304 21.06 18.57 -6.46
C LEU A 304 21.40 20.03 -6.18
N GLY A 305 21.76 20.76 -7.24
CA GLY A 305 22.06 22.19 -7.18
C GLY A 305 20.89 23.00 -6.64
N LEU A 306 20.91 23.24 -5.34
CA LEU A 306 20.07 24.21 -4.64
C LEU A 306 20.97 24.93 -3.63
N ASP A 307 21.10 26.24 -3.82
CA ASP A 307 21.93 27.14 -3.04
C ASP A 307 21.59 27.10 -1.54
N PRO A 308 22.59 27.20 -0.63
CA PRO A 308 22.32 27.32 0.79
C PRO A 308 22.12 28.77 1.20
N TYR A 309 20.90 29.09 1.65
CA TYR A 309 20.62 30.24 2.49
C TYR A 309 21.03 29.91 3.93
N THR A 310 22.13 30.48 4.40
CA THR A 310 22.49 30.50 5.83
C THR A 310 21.60 31.49 6.58
N PRO A 311 21.17 31.16 7.82
CA PRO A 311 21.74 31.95 8.91
C PRO A 311 22.07 31.18 10.20
N ASN A 312 23.12 31.69 10.83
CA ASN A 312 23.60 31.51 12.20
C ASN A 312 22.52 31.25 13.26
N ALA A 313 22.78 30.26 14.12
CA ALA A 313 22.58 30.40 15.57
C ALA A 313 23.31 29.25 16.32
N SER A 314 24.50 29.58 16.82
CA SER A 314 25.25 28.79 17.80
C SER A 314 24.53 28.74 19.15
N ARG A 315 24.21 27.54 19.65
CA ARG A 315 24.03 27.29 21.08
C ARG A 315 24.86 26.08 21.50
N HIS A 316 25.89 26.37 22.29
CA HIS A 316 26.57 25.42 23.14
C HIS A 316 25.59 24.75 24.10
N PHE A 317 25.61 23.42 24.17
CA PHE A 317 25.09 22.67 25.30
C PHE A 317 26.07 21.55 25.62
N SER A 318 26.82 21.73 26.71
CA SER A 318 27.62 20.68 27.34
C SER A 318 26.67 19.76 28.11
N ALA A 319 26.76 18.45 27.88
CA ALA A 319 26.14 17.46 28.74
C ALA A 319 27.12 16.30 28.99
N SER A 320 27.26 16.05 30.29
CA SER A 320 28.15 15.16 31.03
C SER A 320 28.12 13.69 30.62
N ASP A 321 29.29 13.07 30.69
CA ASP A 321 29.51 11.63 30.73
C ASP A 321 28.67 10.94 31.81
N GLY A 322 27.92 9.93 31.39
CA GLY A 322 27.23 8.97 32.24
C GLY A 322 27.55 7.56 31.78
N THR A 323 28.58 6.96 32.37
CA THR A 323 28.89 5.52 32.29
C THR A 323 27.71 4.69 32.82
N VAL A 324 27.10 3.86 31.97
CA VAL A 324 26.15 2.82 32.41
C VAL A 324 26.65 1.47 31.90
N ASN A 325 26.99 0.63 32.88
CA ASN A 325 27.42 -0.76 32.72
C ASN A 325 26.31 -1.62 32.10
N GLY A 326 26.72 -2.47 31.17
CA GLY A 326 25.85 -3.43 30.50
C GLY A 326 25.53 -4.66 31.35
N THR A 327 24.30 -5.13 31.21
CA THR A 327 23.88 -6.48 31.57
C THR A 327 23.29 -7.14 30.33
N ARG A 328 23.99 -8.13 29.79
CA ARG A 328 23.49 -9.02 28.72
C ARG A 328 22.46 -9.98 29.31
N LEU A 329 21.28 -10.04 28.71
CA LEU A 329 20.35 -11.17 28.84
C LEU A 329 20.45 -12.00 27.56
N ASN A 330 20.83 -13.26 27.72
CA ASN A 330 20.80 -14.27 26.66
C ASN A 330 19.35 -14.73 26.46
N PHE A 331 18.94 -14.87 25.21
CA PHE A 331 17.83 -15.72 24.78
C PHE A 331 18.36 -16.75 23.79
#